data_AF-A0A1V4AV17-F1
#
_entry.id   AF-A0A1V4AV17-F1
#
_cell.length_a   1.000
_cell.length_b   1.000
_cell.length_c   1.000
_cell.angle_alpha   90.00
_cell.angle_beta   90.00
_cell.angle_gamma   90.00
#
_symmetry.space_group_name_H-M   'P 1'
#
loop_
_entity.id
_entity.type
_entity.pdbx_description
1 polymer ?
#
loop_
_entity_poly.entity_id
_entity_poly.type
_entity_poly.pdbx_seq_one_letter_code
_entity_poly.pdbx_strand_id
1 'polypeptide(L)' 'MFLREKTRTKDGKTHRYWSVVENRRISGGRVVQRQVLYLGELNDNQRAGWVRTIEAVWGEKPTARQLALFP' A
#
# COMPACT_ATOMS: atom_id res chain seq x y z
N MET A 1 1.85 -4.89 2.03
CA MET A 1 1.32 -3.53 1.74
C MET A 1 2.42 -2.71 1.08
N PHE A 2 2.11 -1.58 0.46
CA PHE A 2 3.12 -0.67 -0.12
C PHE A 2 2.58 0.76 -0.17
N LEU A 3 3.49 1.72 -0.35
CA LEU A 3 3.13 3.12 -0.60
C LEU A 3 2.80 3.33 -2.08
N ARG A 4 1.69 4.02 -2.34
CA ARG A 4 1.28 4.46 -3.68
C ARG A 4 1.27 5.98 -3.75
N GLU A 5 1.95 6.52 -4.75
CA GLU A 5 1.92 7.94 -5.09
C GLU A 5 0.73 8.26 -5.99
N LYS A 6 0.11 9.42 -5.78
CA LYS A 6 -0.88 10.03 -6.66
C LYS A 6 -0.54 11.50 -6.88
N THR A 7 -0.32 11.86 -8.12
CA THR A 7 0.00 13.24 -8.52
C THR A 7 -1.27 13.97 -8.92
N ARG A 8 -1.40 15.24 -8.51
CA ARG A 8 -2.49 16.13 -8.92
C ARG A 8 -1.94 17.53 -9.17
N THR A 9 -2.29 18.12 -10.31
CA THR A 9 -2.05 19.54 -10.56
C THR A 9 -3.25 20.35 -10.09
N LYS A 10 -3.02 21.36 -9.25
CA LYS A 10 -4.03 22.29 -8.73
C LYS A 10 -3.38 23.66 -8.52
N ASP A 11 -4.10 24.73 -8.83
CA ASP A 11 -3.64 26.11 -8.60
C ASP A 11 -2.24 26.40 -9.20
N GLY A 12 -1.96 25.81 -10.37
CA GLY A 12 -0.67 25.94 -11.08
C GLY A 12 0.49 25.14 -10.48
N LYS A 13 0.27 24.36 -9.41
CA LYS A 13 1.30 23.54 -8.75
C LYS A 13 0.98 22.05 -8.82
N THR A 14 2.03 21.24 -8.85
CA THR A 14 1.91 19.78 -8.82
C THR A 14 2.08 19.27 -7.39
N HIS A 15 1.06 18.61 -6.88
CA HIS A 15 1.01 18.03 -5.55
C HIS A 15 1.15 16.51 -5.63
N ARG A 16 1.90 15.93 -4.69
CA ARG A 16 2.09 14.48 -4.56
C ARG A 16 1.44 14.00 -3.28
N TYR A 17 0.49 13.09 -3.42
CA TYR A 17 -0.23 12.48 -2.31
C TYR A 17 0.15 11.02 -2.18
N TRP A 18 0.22 10.54 -0.95
CA TRP A 18 0.59 9.17 -0.64
C TRP A 18 -0.57 8.42 0.01
N SER A 19 -0.62 7.12 -0.23
CA SER A 19 -1.54 6.21 0.43
C SER A 19 -0.88 4.87 0.68
N VAL A 20 -1.24 4.21 1.78
CA VAL A 20 -0.90 2.81 2.01
C VAL A 20 -1.95 1.96 1.29
N VAL A 21 -1.48 1.03 0.45
CA VAL A 21 -2.32 0.12 -0.33
C VAL A 21 -1.94 -1.33 -0.10
N GLU A 22 -2.92 -2.21 -0.26
CA GLU A 22 -2.75 -3.67 -0.22
C GLU A 22 -3.25 -4.32 -1.50
N ASN A 23 -2.63 -5.44 -1.89
CA ASN A 23 -3.13 -6.30 -2.96
C ASN A 23 -4.15 -7.27 -2.38
N ARG A 24 -5.39 -7.22 -2.87
CA ARG A 24 -6.48 -8.10 -2.46
C ARG A 24 -6.92 -8.98 -3.64
N ARG A 25 -6.90 -10.30 -3.45
CA ARG A 25 -7.52 -11.24 -4.38
C ARG A 25 -9.04 -11.14 -4.26
N ILE A 26 -9.72 -11.09 -5.40
CA ILE A 26 -11.18 -11.07 -5.49
C ILE A 26 -11.65 -12.23 -6.38
N SER A 27 -12.96 -12.43 -6.47
CA SER A 27 -13.55 -13.45 -7.35
C SER A 27 -13.09 -13.28 -8.81
N GLY A 28 -13.08 -14.41 -9.54
CA GLY A 28 -12.65 -14.42 -10.95
C GLY A 28 -11.14 -14.30 -11.14
N GLY A 29 -10.33 -14.65 -10.13
CA GLY A 29 -8.86 -14.71 -10.25
C GLY A 29 -8.16 -13.36 -10.35
N ARG A 30 -8.88 -12.25 -10.09
CA ARG A 30 -8.33 -10.90 -10.20
C ARG A 30 -7.69 -10.45 -8.90
N VAL A 31 -6.71 -9.57 -9.01
CA VAL A 31 -6.11 -8.85 -7.88
C VAL A 31 -6.40 -7.37 -8.03
N VAL A 32 -6.89 -6.74 -6.96
CA VAL A 32 -7.14 -5.29 -6.91
C VAL A 32 -6.26 -4.65 -5.84
N GLN A 33 -5.93 -3.38 -6.05
CA GLN A 33 -5.25 -2.56 -5.04
C GLN A 33 -6.30 -1.85 -4.20
N ARG A 34 -6.40 -2.21 -2.92
CA ARG A 34 -7.28 -1.55 -1.95
C ARG A 34 -6.50 -0.49 -1.19
N GLN A 35 -7.01 0.73 -1.16
CA GLN A 35 -6.51 1.77 -0.28
C GLN A 35 -6.87 1.43 1.17
N VAL A 36 -5.85 1.38 2.02
CA VAL A 36 -5.99 1.08 3.46
C VAL A 36 -5.93 2.36 4.28
N LEU A 37 -5.04 3.28 3.90
CA LEU A 37 -4.88 4.56 4.59
C LEU A 37 -4.47 5.66 3.61
N TYR A 38 -5.14 6.81 3.68
CA TYR A 38 -4.73 8.02 2.97
C TYR A 38 -3.77 8.83 3.85
N LEU A 39 -2.57 9.13 3.34
CA LEU A 39 -1.52 9.81 4.10
C LEU A 39 -1.41 11.30 3.76
N GLY A 40 -2.00 11.74 2.64
CA GLY A 40 -1.86 13.13 2.19
C GLY A 40 -0.47 13.40 1.61
N GLU A 41 -0.01 14.65 1.73
CA GLU A 41 1.32 15.06 1.26
C GLU A 41 2.37 14.68 2.30
N LEU A 42 3.43 14.03 1.84
CA LEU A 42 4.55 13.63 2.68
C LEU A 42 5.82 14.26 2.15
N ASN A 43 6.68 14.73 3.05
CA ASN A 43 8.06 15.02 2.71
C ASN A 43 8.88 13.72 2.59
N ASP A 44 10.13 13.84 2.11
CA ASP A 44 10.99 12.68 1.86
C ASP A 44 11.29 11.87 3.13
N ASN A 45 11.47 12.53 4.27
CA ASN A 45 11.72 11.86 5.55
C ASN A 45 10.50 11.08 6.04
N GLN A 46 9.31 11.65 5.93
CA GLN A 46 8.06 10.99 6.27
C GLN A 46 7.80 9.80 5.34
N ARG A 47 8.02 9.97 4.02
CA ARG A 47 7.92 8.86 3.06
C ARG A 47 8.86 7.72 3.45
N ALA A 48 10.13 8.02 3.72
CA ALA A 48 11.11 7.01 4.13
C ALA A 48 10.73 6.32 5.44
N GLY A 49 10.17 7.05 6.40
CA GLY A 49 9.60 6.48 7.63
C GLY A 49 8.51 5.46 7.34
N TRP A 50 7.55 5.81 6.50
CA TRP A 50 6.46 4.92 6.11
C TRP A 50 6.94 3.68 5.35
N VAL A 51 7.94 3.80 4.48
CA VAL A 51 8.56 2.63 3.82
C VAL A 51 9.09 1.65 4.88
N ARG A 52 9.89 2.13 5.83
CA ARG A 52 10.43 1.28 6.91
C ARG A 52 9.35 0.68 7.79
N THR A 53 8.31 1.44 8.14
CA THR A 53 7.18 0.93 8.93
C THR A 53 6.45 -0.18 8.19
N ILE A 54 6.19 -0.02 6.89
CA ILE A 54 5.55 -1.06 6.08
C ILE A 54 6.43 -2.31 6.00
N GLU A 55 7.74 -2.15 5.81
CA GLU A 55 8.69 -3.25 5.80
C GLU A 55 8.76 -3.97 7.16
N ALA A 56 8.77 -3.25 8.28
CA ALA A 56 8.80 -3.86 9.60
C ALA A 56 7.51 -4.64 9.93
N VAL A 57 6.35 -4.14 9.48
CA VAL A 57 5.04 -4.74 9.78
C VAL A 57 4.65 -5.84 8.78
N TRP A 58 5.11 -5.76 7.52
CA TRP A 58 4.66 -6.62 6.43
C TRP A 58 5.80 -7.22 5.58
N GLY A 59 7.05 -6.84 5.81
CA GLY A 59 8.21 -7.30 5.06
C GLY A 59 8.56 -8.77 5.35
N GLU A 60 8.21 -9.27 6.53
CA GLU A 60 8.10 -10.70 6.77
C GLU A 60 6.87 -11.20 6.03
N LYS A 61 7.08 -11.71 4.80
CA LYS A 61 6.03 -12.43 4.08
C LYS A 61 5.51 -13.52 5.01
N PRO A 62 4.21 -13.57 5.34
CA PRO A 62 3.63 -14.80 5.84
C PRO A 62 3.97 -15.85 4.78
N THR A 63 4.73 -16.88 5.15
CA THR A 63 4.87 -18.06 4.31
C THR A 63 3.45 -18.48 3.99
N ALA A 64 3.07 -18.41 2.71
CA ALA A 64 1.73 -18.80 2.28
C ALA A 64 1.56 -20.27 2.67
N ARG A 65 0.92 -20.50 3.82
CA ARG A 65 0.70 -21.84 4.34
C ARG A 65 -0.59 -22.33 3.72
N GLN A 66 -0.48 -23.39 2.91
CA GLN A 66 -1.65 -24.11 2.47
C GLN A 66 -2.33 -24.71 3.70
N LEU A 67 -3.54 -24.23 3.99
CA LEU A 67 -4.41 -24.79 5.01
C LEU A 67 -5.44 -25.66 4.31
N ALA A 68 -5.48 -26.94 4.64
CA ALA A 68 -6.62 -27.79 4.30
C ALA A 68 -7.77 -27.35 5.20
N LEU A 69 -8.71 -26.59 4.64
CA LEU A 69 -9.89 -26.09 5.36
C LEU A 69 -10.98 -27.15 5.50
N PHE A 70 -10.85 -28.28 4.79
CA PHE A 70 -11.76 -29.41 4.84
C PHE A 70 -10.97 -30.73 4.69
N PRO A 71 -11.44 -31.85 5.28
CA PRO A 71 -10.85 -33.18 5.10
C PRO A 71 -10.83 -33.65 3.64
#